data_AF-A0A2D0ADP5-F1
#
_entry.id   AF-A0A2D0ADP5-F1
#
_cell.length_a   1.000
_cell.length_b   1.000
_cell.length_c   1.000
_cell.angle_alpha   90.00
_cell.angle_beta   90.00
_cell.angle_gamma   90.00
#
_symmetry.space_group_name_H-M   'P 1'
#
loop_
_entity.id
_entity.type
_entity.pdbx_description
1 polymer ?
#
loop_
_entity_poly.entity_id
_entity_poly.type
_entity_poly.pdbx_seq_one_letter_code
_entity_poly.pdbx_strand_id
1 'polypeptide(L)'
;MFLAKTLDGRRISATREEDGHCPKCNALLTPRMGDINEWHWSHKPGQTCDYRKSATFWHYAWMKRYHAMADWDLETTVGGFEFDGINSEKKLALLLTKKLVKSEIDEFVAACMPLGLKPLVIINSAAFKNFNFVNGRLKPKLSHNPAWKIFWDHAHQGATDRSASIWLDIDSGVFPDFGLQTGAYNLSYANRYYGEIAVNPKPRTKS
;
A
#
# COMPACT_ATOMS: atom_id res chain seq x y z
N MET A 1 8.00 -6.76 9.25
CA MET A 1 8.22 -7.27 7.88
C MET A 1 7.42 -8.54 7.70
N PHE A 2 6.93 -8.79 6.49
CA PHE A 2 6.09 -9.93 6.20
C PHE A 2 6.93 -11.18 5.86
N LEU A 3 7.99 -11.02 5.06
CA LEU A 3 8.89 -12.10 4.63
C LEU A 3 10.29 -11.93 5.23
N ALA A 4 10.84 -13.03 5.73
CA ALA A 4 12.24 -13.18 6.09
C ALA A 4 12.98 -14.03 5.07
N LYS A 5 14.32 -14.06 5.14
CA LYS A 5 15.16 -15.01 4.40
C LYS A 5 15.66 -16.11 5.31
N THR A 6 15.63 -17.35 4.83
CA THR A 6 16.34 -18.49 5.42
C THR A 6 17.81 -18.48 4.98
N LEU A 7 18.65 -19.33 5.59
CA LEU A 7 20.08 -19.41 5.24
C LEU A 7 20.32 -19.91 3.81
N ASP A 8 19.42 -20.76 3.30
CA ASP A 8 19.44 -21.24 1.91
C ASP A 8 18.81 -20.24 0.91
N GLY A 9 18.38 -19.06 1.39
CA GLY A 9 17.90 -17.96 0.56
C GLY A 9 16.41 -18.01 0.21
N ARG A 10 15.64 -19.00 0.69
CA ARG A 10 14.18 -19.00 0.57
C ARG A 10 13.58 -17.82 1.33
N ARG A 11 12.41 -17.37 0.87
CA ARG A 11 11.63 -16.33 1.53
C ARG A 11 10.46 -16.96 2.27
N ILE A 12 10.34 -16.69 3.56
CA ILE A 12 9.34 -17.34 4.42
C ILE A 12 8.52 -16.31 5.21
N SER A 13 7.22 -16.56 5.34
CA SER A 13 6.38 -15.87 6.30
C SER A 13 6.77 -16.24 7.74
N ALA A 14 6.30 -15.47 8.72
CA ALA A 14 6.56 -15.77 10.13
C ALA A 14 6.11 -17.20 10.49
N THR A 15 7.01 -17.95 11.13
CA THR A 15 6.78 -19.31 11.62
C THR A 15 7.62 -19.56 12.88
N ARG A 16 7.26 -20.57 13.69
CA ARG A 16 8.09 -21.05 14.81
C ARG A 16 9.03 -22.18 14.42
N GLU A 17 8.84 -22.73 13.24
CA GLU A 17 9.47 -23.98 12.81
C GLU A 17 10.86 -23.75 12.22
N GLU A 18 11.16 -22.53 11.79
CA GLU A 18 12.39 -22.19 11.10
C GLU A 18 12.86 -20.77 11.45
N ASP A 19 14.17 -20.56 11.41
CA ASP A 19 14.81 -19.27 11.63
C ASP A 19 14.69 -18.35 10.40
N GLY A 20 14.14 -17.15 10.62
CA GLY A 20 14.09 -16.08 9.62
C GLY A 20 15.14 -15.00 9.89
N HIS A 21 15.80 -14.52 8.82
CA HIS A 21 16.78 -13.44 8.85
C HIS A 21 16.28 -12.22 8.08
N CYS A 22 16.65 -11.02 8.54
CA CYS A 22 16.29 -9.77 7.88
C CYS A 22 16.87 -9.74 6.45
N PRO A 23 16.07 -9.47 5.41
CA PRO A 23 16.58 -9.36 4.04
C PRO A 23 17.63 -8.26 3.82
N LYS A 24 17.66 -7.24 4.70
CA LYS A 24 18.55 -6.06 4.60
C LYS A 24 19.82 -6.19 5.44
N CYS A 25 19.68 -6.54 6.72
CA CYS A 25 20.82 -6.57 7.65
C CYS A 25 21.25 -7.97 8.07
N ASN A 26 20.59 -9.02 7.57
CA ASN A 26 20.83 -10.44 7.89
C ASN A 26 20.72 -10.81 9.38
N ALA A 27 20.25 -9.91 10.25
CA ALA A 27 20.04 -10.23 11.66
C ALA A 27 18.92 -11.27 11.83
N LEU A 28 19.09 -12.18 12.79
CA LEU A 28 18.07 -13.14 13.20
C LEU A 28 16.83 -12.41 13.73
N LEU A 29 15.66 -12.82 13.24
CA LEU A 29 14.37 -12.21 13.56
C LEU A 29 13.62 -13.03 14.62
N THR A 30 12.66 -12.38 15.27
CA THR A 30 11.72 -13.02 16.19
C THR A 30 10.35 -13.11 15.51
N PRO A 31 9.75 -14.31 15.40
CA PRO A 31 8.41 -14.45 14.87
C PRO A 31 7.41 -13.86 15.88
N ARG A 32 6.58 -12.92 15.42
CA ARG A 32 5.48 -12.34 16.21
C ARG A 32 4.18 -12.94 15.73
N MET A 33 3.48 -13.57 16.66
CA MET A 33 2.27 -14.35 16.39
C MET A 33 1.27 -14.03 17.49
N GLY A 34 0.00 -13.89 17.14
CA GLY A 34 -1.08 -13.79 18.11
C GLY A 34 -2.43 -13.99 17.43
N ASP A 35 -3.45 -14.34 18.20
CA ASP A 35 -4.80 -14.62 17.69
C ASP A 35 -5.47 -13.36 17.11
N ILE A 36 -4.98 -12.18 17.51
CA ILE A 36 -5.46 -10.86 17.09
C ILE A 36 -4.53 -10.24 16.03
N ASN A 37 -3.26 -10.64 16.01
CA ASN A 37 -2.21 -9.95 15.24
C ASN A 37 -1.77 -10.78 14.05
N GLU A 38 -1.74 -10.16 12.87
CA GLU A 38 -1.16 -10.79 11.69
C GLU A 38 0.28 -11.22 11.94
N TRP A 39 0.59 -12.45 11.57
CA TRP A 39 1.90 -13.06 11.81
C TRP A 39 2.94 -12.31 10.99
N HIS A 40 4.01 -11.87 11.66
CA HIS A 40 5.05 -11.07 11.04
C HIS A 40 6.39 -11.28 11.73
N TRP A 41 7.47 -10.99 11.02
CA TRP A 41 8.80 -11.00 11.60
C TRP A 41 9.15 -9.64 12.19
N SER A 42 9.88 -9.66 13.32
CA SER A 42 10.36 -8.46 14.00
C SER A 42 11.83 -8.59 14.36
N HIS A 43 12.55 -7.46 14.31
CA HIS A 43 13.88 -7.40 14.90
C HIS A 43 13.78 -7.48 16.43
N LYS A 44 14.84 -7.99 17.07
CA LYS A 44 15.00 -7.89 18.52
C LYS A 44 15.10 -6.42 18.97
N PRO A 45 14.62 -6.07 20.17
CA PRO A 45 14.80 -4.73 20.73
C PRO A 45 16.28 -4.29 20.68
N GLY A 46 16.53 -3.02 20.36
CA GLY A 46 17.89 -2.46 20.26
C GLY A 46 18.55 -2.59 18.87
N GLN A 47 18.05 -3.46 17.99
CA GLN A 47 18.58 -3.58 16.63
C GLN A 47 18.23 -2.33 15.79
N THR A 48 19.25 -1.69 15.22
CA THR A 48 19.09 -0.52 14.36
C THR A 48 18.97 -0.97 12.90
N CYS A 49 17.73 -1.19 12.45
CA CYS A 49 17.41 -1.48 11.06
C CYS A 49 16.11 -0.74 10.70
N ASP A 50 16.13 -0.03 9.58
CA ASP A 50 15.01 0.77 9.07
C ASP A 50 14.10 -0.02 8.11
N TYR A 51 14.52 -1.22 7.68
CA TYR A 51 13.79 -2.06 6.74
C TYR A 51 12.36 -2.33 7.22
N ARG A 52 11.38 -1.80 6.46
CA ARG A 52 9.94 -1.93 6.72
C ARG A 52 9.54 -1.57 8.16
N LYS A 53 10.29 -0.68 8.84
CA LYS A 53 10.06 -0.28 10.24
C LYS A 53 8.71 0.42 10.46
N SER A 54 8.16 1.06 9.43
CA SER A 54 6.88 1.77 9.46
C SER A 54 5.65 0.89 9.13
N ALA A 55 5.89 -0.36 8.71
CA ALA A 55 4.83 -1.31 8.36
C ALA A 55 3.98 -1.66 9.59
N THR A 56 2.69 -1.88 9.36
CA THR A 56 1.70 -2.17 10.41
C THR A 56 0.86 -3.37 10.02
N PHE A 57 0.01 -3.84 10.95
CA PHE A 57 -0.93 -4.93 10.67
C PHE A 57 -1.75 -4.73 9.41
N TRP A 58 -2.17 -3.49 9.12
CA TRP A 58 -2.83 -3.16 7.85
C TRP A 58 -1.99 -3.50 6.60
N HIS A 59 -0.68 -3.23 6.63
CA HIS A 59 0.21 -3.62 5.52
C HIS A 59 0.32 -5.13 5.43
N TYR A 60 0.52 -5.81 6.57
CA TYR A 60 0.67 -7.26 6.62
C TYR A 60 -0.60 -7.99 6.17
N ALA A 61 -1.78 -7.47 6.47
CA ALA A 61 -3.05 -8.02 6.00
C ALA A 61 -3.17 -7.97 4.47
N TRP A 62 -2.81 -6.83 3.86
CA TRP A 62 -2.75 -6.70 2.40
C TRP A 62 -1.67 -7.60 1.77
N MET A 63 -0.48 -7.64 2.36
CA MET A 63 0.60 -8.51 1.91
C MET A 63 0.20 -9.99 1.99
N LYS A 64 -0.36 -10.46 3.11
CA LYS A 64 -0.89 -11.82 3.25
C LYS A 64 -1.91 -12.16 2.17
N ARG A 65 -2.83 -11.24 1.87
CA ARG A 65 -3.81 -11.41 0.80
C ARG A 65 -3.14 -11.60 -0.56
N TYR A 66 -2.19 -10.73 -0.91
CA TYR A 66 -1.48 -10.84 -2.18
C TYR A 66 -0.57 -12.07 -2.21
N HIS A 67 0.04 -12.46 -1.10
CA HIS A 67 0.87 -13.66 -1.00
C HIS A 67 0.07 -14.95 -1.26
N ALA A 68 -1.19 -14.98 -0.85
CA ALA A 68 -2.10 -16.09 -1.15
C ALA A 68 -2.46 -16.18 -2.65
N MET A 69 -2.23 -15.11 -3.42
CA MET A 69 -2.30 -15.11 -4.88
C MET A 69 -0.89 -15.44 -5.39
N ALA A 70 -0.68 -16.65 -5.90
CA ALA A 70 0.66 -17.18 -6.20
C ALA A 70 1.51 -16.36 -7.21
N ASP A 71 0.95 -15.31 -7.81
CA ASP A 71 1.53 -14.45 -8.84
C ASP A 71 2.13 -13.12 -8.32
N TRP A 72 2.25 -12.95 -7.00
CA TRP A 72 2.84 -11.75 -6.37
C TRP A 72 4.16 -12.04 -5.65
N ASP A 73 5.22 -11.32 -6.04
CA ASP A 73 6.47 -11.25 -5.28
C ASP A 73 6.43 -10.03 -4.34
N LEU A 74 6.34 -10.26 -3.04
CA LEU A 74 6.16 -9.21 -2.03
C LEU A 74 7.47 -8.70 -1.45
N GLU A 75 7.48 -7.51 -0.84
CA GLU A 75 8.66 -6.92 -0.17
C GLU A 75 9.97 -7.08 -0.99
N THR A 76 9.89 -6.84 -2.30
CA THR A 76 10.96 -7.12 -3.26
C THR A 76 11.71 -5.85 -3.64
N THR A 77 12.94 -5.99 -4.15
CA THR A 77 13.77 -4.87 -4.59
C THR A 77 14.15 -5.07 -6.04
N VAL A 78 13.79 -4.11 -6.89
CA VAL A 78 14.11 -4.13 -8.33
C VAL A 78 14.69 -2.78 -8.71
N GLY A 79 15.84 -2.78 -9.39
CA GLY A 79 16.53 -1.54 -9.78
C GLY A 79 16.94 -0.66 -8.59
N GLY A 80 17.12 -1.25 -7.41
CA GLY A 80 17.43 -0.51 -6.17
C GLY A 80 16.22 0.10 -5.46
N PHE A 81 15.01 -0.02 -6.02
CA PHE A 81 13.77 0.47 -5.40
C PHE A 81 13.03 -0.66 -4.67
N GLU A 82 12.54 -0.39 -3.45
CA GLU A 82 11.78 -1.36 -2.64
C GLU A 82 10.27 -1.28 -2.93
N PHE A 83 9.69 -2.38 -3.41
CA PHE A 83 8.26 -2.51 -3.72
C PHE A 83 7.53 -3.30 -2.62
N ASP A 84 6.30 -2.93 -2.27
CA ASP A 84 5.47 -3.77 -1.38
C ASP A 84 5.08 -5.08 -2.06
N GLY A 85 4.89 -5.04 -3.38
CA GLY A 85 4.77 -6.24 -4.20
C GLY A 85 4.85 -5.97 -5.70
N ILE A 86 5.23 -6.98 -6.47
CA ILE A 86 5.24 -6.95 -7.92
C ILE A 86 4.48 -8.17 -8.43
N ASN A 87 3.63 -7.95 -9.42
CA ASN A 87 3.01 -9.00 -10.21
C ASN A 87 3.54 -8.89 -11.64
N SER A 88 4.47 -9.77 -11.99
CA SER A 88 5.17 -9.72 -13.28
C SER A 88 4.25 -10.03 -14.45
N GLU A 89 3.29 -10.94 -14.27
CA GLU A 89 2.35 -11.35 -15.32
C GLU A 89 1.42 -10.18 -15.71
N LYS A 90 0.81 -9.54 -14.72
CA LYS A 90 -0.10 -8.40 -14.91
C LYS A 90 0.63 -7.07 -15.08
N LYS A 91 1.96 -7.09 -14.95
CA LYS A 91 2.83 -5.92 -14.92
C LYS A 91 2.35 -4.89 -13.90
N LEU A 92 2.06 -5.31 -12.68
CA LEU A 92 1.64 -4.42 -11.59
C LEU A 92 2.76 -4.25 -10.57
N ALA A 93 2.89 -3.06 -10.02
CA ALA A 93 3.68 -2.78 -8.83
C ALA A 93 2.75 -2.23 -7.75
N LEU A 94 2.89 -2.72 -6.51
CA LEU A 94 2.07 -2.34 -5.38
C LEU A 94 2.82 -1.39 -4.44
N LEU A 95 2.14 -0.31 -4.07
CA LEU A 95 2.47 0.55 -2.94
C LEU A 95 1.30 0.53 -1.94
N LEU A 96 1.60 0.21 -0.70
CA LEU A 96 0.70 0.27 0.44
C LEU A 96 1.13 1.46 1.30
N THR A 97 0.28 2.47 1.44
CA THR A 97 0.62 3.65 2.25
C THR A 97 -0.52 4.09 3.17
N LYS A 98 -0.15 4.70 4.30
CA LYS A 98 -1.09 5.27 5.28
C LYS A 98 -1.10 6.78 5.28
N LYS A 99 -0.37 7.40 4.36
CA LYS A 99 -0.24 8.85 4.27
C LYS A 99 -0.41 9.27 2.81
N LEU A 100 -0.91 10.50 2.63
CA LEU A 100 -0.96 11.16 1.34
C LEU A 100 0.29 12.03 1.18
N VAL A 101 1.43 11.40 0.91
CA VAL A 101 2.70 12.08 0.66
C VAL A 101 2.96 12.07 -0.84
N LYS A 102 2.93 13.25 -1.45
CA LYS A 102 3.04 13.36 -2.91
C LYS A 102 4.38 12.83 -3.43
N SER A 103 5.50 13.26 -2.84
CA SER A 103 6.83 12.84 -3.27
C SER A 103 7.03 11.32 -3.23
N GLU A 104 6.50 10.65 -2.20
CA GLU A 104 6.56 9.18 -2.08
C GLU A 104 5.83 8.49 -3.24
N ILE A 105 4.64 9.00 -3.60
CA ILE A 105 3.85 8.44 -4.70
C ILE A 105 4.49 8.78 -6.06
N ASP A 106 4.99 10.01 -6.23
CA ASP A 106 5.70 10.43 -7.45
C ASP A 106 6.94 9.55 -7.70
N GLU A 107 7.77 9.33 -6.66
CA GLU A 107 8.96 8.48 -6.71
C GLU A 107 8.60 7.02 -7.04
N PHE A 108 7.54 6.49 -6.41
CA PHE A 108 7.04 5.15 -6.70
C PHE A 108 6.58 5.00 -8.16
N VAL A 109 5.78 5.95 -8.66
CA VAL A 109 5.34 5.97 -10.05
C VAL A 109 6.54 6.03 -10.98
N ALA A 110 7.50 6.92 -10.72
CA ALA A 110 8.72 7.06 -11.52
C ALA A 110 9.56 5.77 -11.54
N ALA A 111 9.67 5.06 -10.41
CA ALA A 111 10.37 3.77 -10.32
C ALA A 111 9.70 2.65 -11.14
N CYS A 112 8.38 2.70 -11.32
CA CYS A 112 7.65 1.71 -12.11
C CYS A 112 7.87 1.88 -13.63
N MET A 113 8.03 3.12 -14.09
CA MET A 113 8.09 3.45 -15.53
C MET A 113 9.20 2.73 -16.30
N PRO A 114 10.50 2.78 -15.90
CA PRO A 114 11.57 2.09 -16.64
C PRO A 114 11.45 0.57 -16.58
N LEU A 115 10.69 0.03 -15.61
CA LEU A 115 10.43 -1.40 -15.46
C LEU A 115 9.20 -1.86 -16.27
N GLY A 116 8.49 -0.94 -16.92
CA GLY A 116 7.25 -1.25 -17.64
C GLY A 116 6.12 -1.74 -16.72
N LEU A 117 6.19 -1.43 -15.43
CA LEU A 117 5.19 -1.79 -14.43
C LEU A 117 4.12 -0.70 -14.33
N LYS A 118 2.89 -1.11 -14.08
CA LYS A 118 1.73 -0.24 -13.84
C LYS A 118 1.59 -0.03 -12.33
N PRO A 119 1.69 1.21 -11.83
CA PRO A 119 1.53 1.53 -10.42
C PRO A 119 0.11 1.23 -9.91
N LEU A 120 0.03 0.48 -8.82
CA LEU A 120 -1.15 0.22 -8.00
C LEU A 120 -0.88 0.75 -6.59
N VAL A 121 -1.59 1.80 -6.19
CA VAL A 121 -1.46 2.42 -4.88
C VAL A 121 -2.72 2.15 -4.07
N ILE A 122 -2.58 1.53 -2.91
CA ILE A 122 -3.68 1.35 -1.94
C ILE A 122 -3.36 2.21 -0.73
N ILE A 123 -4.33 3.03 -0.34
CA ILE A 123 -4.17 4.04 0.71
C ILE A 123 -5.16 3.74 1.82
N ASN A 124 -4.64 3.61 3.05
CA ASN A 124 -5.47 3.45 4.23
C ASN A 124 -6.37 4.69 4.46
N SER A 125 -7.62 4.49 4.86
CA SER A 125 -8.58 5.58 5.07
C SER A 125 -8.12 6.65 6.06
N ALA A 126 -7.31 6.30 7.06
CA ALA A 126 -6.76 7.25 8.04
C ALA A 126 -5.95 8.39 7.38
N ALA A 127 -5.41 8.17 6.17
CA ALA A 127 -4.72 9.19 5.39
C ALA A 127 -5.64 10.37 5.00
N PHE A 128 -6.95 10.14 4.97
CA PHE A 128 -7.98 11.09 4.55
C PHE A 128 -8.73 11.76 5.73
N LYS A 129 -8.21 11.70 6.96
CA LYS A 129 -8.83 12.33 8.15
C LYS A 129 -9.18 13.83 7.99
N ASN A 130 -8.46 14.52 7.10
CA ASN A 130 -8.64 15.93 6.78
C ASN A 130 -9.49 16.18 5.53
N PHE A 131 -10.30 15.20 5.13
CA PHE A 131 -11.26 15.30 4.03
C PHE A 131 -12.69 15.16 4.56
N ASN A 132 -13.61 15.78 3.85
CA ASN A 132 -15.04 15.53 3.95
C ASN A 132 -15.46 14.63 2.79
N PHE A 133 -16.48 13.81 3.00
CA PHE A 133 -17.10 13.01 1.94
C PHE A 133 -18.50 13.52 1.67
N VAL A 134 -18.72 14.04 0.46
CA VAL A 134 -19.99 14.65 0.04
C VAL A 134 -20.29 14.24 -1.38
N ASN A 135 -21.48 13.70 -1.63
CA ASN A 135 -21.96 13.32 -2.98
C ASN A 135 -20.98 12.42 -3.76
N GLY A 136 -20.41 11.40 -3.10
CA GLY A 136 -19.49 10.46 -3.74
C GLY A 136 -18.07 11.02 -3.97
N ARG A 137 -17.72 12.14 -3.33
CA ARG A 137 -16.43 12.83 -3.51
C ARG A 137 -15.75 13.14 -2.19
N LEU A 138 -14.43 12.96 -2.18
CA LEU A 138 -13.57 13.44 -1.10
C LEU A 138 -13.14 14.86 -1.42
N LYS A 139 -13.41 15.78 -0.49
CA LYS A 139 -13.02 17.19 -0.57
C LYS A 139 -12.11 17.52 0.61
N PRO A 140 -10.93 18.12 0.39
CA PRO A 140 -10.11 18.57 1.50
C PRO A 140 -10.87 19.55 2.39
N LYS A 141 -10.77 19.42 3.72
CA LYS A 141 -11.38 20.35 4.68
C LYS A 141 -10.83 21.77 4.56
N LEU A 142 -9.57 21.88 4.12
CA LEU A 142 -8.88 23.15 3.88
C LEU A 142 -8.57 23.27 2.39
N SER A 143 -8.98 24.38 1.77
CA SER A 143 -8.83 24.63 0.33
C SER A 143 -7.38 24.61 -0.16
N HIS A 144 -6.42 24.92 0.71
CA HIS A 144 -4.98 24.93 0.39
C HIS A 144 -4.30 23.56 0.57
N ASN A 145 -4.99 22.52 1.04
CA ASN A 145 -4.40 21.19 1.21
C ASN A 145 -4.01 20.63 -0.19
N PRO A 146 -2.72 20.42 -0.47
CA PRO A 146 -2.27 20.02 -1.80
C PRO A 146 -2.45 18.53 -2.10
N ALA A 147 -2.93 17.72 -1.15
CA ALA A 147 -3.00 16.27 -1.30
C ALA A 147 -3.87 15.81 -2.49
N TRP A 148 -4.85 16.61 -2.92
CA TRP A 148 -5.64 16.29 -4.12
C TRP A 148 -4.79 16.30 -5.41
N LYS A 149 -3.64 17.01 -5.43
CA LYS A 149 -2.73 17.06 -6.58
C LYS A 149 -2.13 15.71 -6.95
N ILE A 150 -2.04 14.76 -5.99
CA ILE A 150 -1.65 13.37 -6.29
C ILE A 150 -2.60 12.75 -7.32
N PHE A 151 -3.90 13.01 -7.16
CA PHE A 151 -4.94 12.43 -8.01
C PHE A 151 -5.06 13.16 -9.34
N TRP A 152 -4.82 14.47 -9.34
CA TRP A 152 -4.56 15.22 -10.56
C TRP A 152 -3.37 14.57 -11.29
N ASP A 153 -2.17 14.50 -10.71
CA ASP A 153 -1.00 14.05 -11.47
C ASP A 153 -1.07 12.60 -11.96
N HIS A 154 -1.77 11.70 -11.25
CA HIS A 154 -1.66 10.26 -11.53
C HIS A 154 -2.97 9.52 -11.80
N ALA A 155 -4.14 10.07 -11.45
CA ALA A 155 -5.41 9.34 -11.41
C ALA A 155 -6.56 10.02 -12.19
N HIS A 156 -6.27 10.75 -13.27
CA HIS A 156 -7.28 11.36 -14.13
C HIS A 156 -8.32 10.35 -14.66
N GLN A 157 -9.59 10.79 -14.75
CA GLN A 157 -10.68 10.09 -15.41
C GLN A 157 -10.61 10.31 -16.93
N GLY A 158 -10.70 9.22 -17.70
CA GLY A 158 -10.94 9.28 -19.15
C GLY A 158 -9.73 9.67 -20.01
N ALA A 159 -8.53 9.68 -19.45
CA ALA A 159 -7.34 10.14 -20.16
C ALA A 159 -6.33 9.01 -20.42
N THR A 160 -5.60 9.15 -21.52
CA THR A 160 -4.45 8.31 -21.93
C THR A 160 -3.22 8.50 -21.03
N ASP A 161 -3.27 9.43 -20.08
CA ASP A 161 -2.16 9.88 -19.23
C ASP A 161 -2.22 9.34 -17.78
N ARG A 162 -3.22 8.51 -17.44
CA ARG A 162 -3.29 7.87 -16.12
C ARG A 162 -2.03 7.04 -15.88
N SER A 163 -1.18 7.51 -14.96
CA SER A 163 0.06 6.84 -14.61
C SER A 163 -0.07 5.93 -13.39
N ALA A 164 -1.16 6.01 -12.60
CA ALA A 164 -1.39 5.11 -11.47
C ALA A 164 -2.86 4.74 -11.27
N SER A 165 -3.11 3.54 -10.76
CA SER A 165 -4.40 3.17 -10.19
C SER A 165 -4.36 3.38 -8.68
N ILE A 166 -5.09 4.38 -8.18
CA ILE A 166 -5.12 4.72 -6.75
C ILE A 166 -6.43 4.26 -6.11
N TRP A 167 -6.34 3.65 -4.93
CA TRP A 167 -7.46 3.07 -4.20
C TRP A 167 -7.48 3.54 -2.76
N LEU A 168 -8.69 3.82 -2.25
CA LEU A 168 -8.99 4.04 -0.84
C LEU A 168 -9.43 2.72 -0.22
N ASP A 169 -8.72 2.28 0.81
CA ASP A 169 -9.14 1.15 1.61
C ASP A 169 -9.97 1.61 2.81
N ILE A 170 -11.24 1.22 2.84
CA ILE A 170 -12.12 1.36 4.01
C ILE A 170 -12.07 0.03 4.77
N ASP A 171 -11.64 0.10 6.02
CA ASP A 171 -11.53 -1.06 6.90
C ASP A 171 -12.43 -0.90 8.12
N SER A 172 -12.97 -2.01 8.61
CA SER A 172 -13.86 -1.98 9.78
C SER A 172 -13.13 -1.39 10.99
N GLY A 173 -13.77 -0.43 11.67
CA GLY A 173 -13.21 0.21 12.87
C GLY A 173 -12.09 1.20 12.60
N VAL A 174 -11.75 1.52 11.34
CA VAL A 174 -10.74 2.53 10.99
C VAL A 174 -11.41 3.81 10.52
N PHE A 175 -11.22 4.90 11.27
CA PHE A 175 -11.74 6.22 10.92
C PHE A 175 -10.78 7.00 10.01
N PRO A 176 -11.27 7.78 9.03
CA PRO A 176 -12.67 7.93 8.62
C PRO A 176 -13.19 6.76 7.77
N ASP A 177 -14.43 6.32 8.03
CA ASP A 177 -15.14 5.33 7.19
C ASP A 177 -15.99 6.01 6.10
N PHE A 178 -16.27 7.31 6.25
CA PHE A 178 -17.13 8.11 5.37
C PHE A 178 -18.55 7.56 5.18
N GLY A 179 -19.02 6.71 6.10
CA GLY A 179 -20.26 5.95 5.94
C GLY A 179 -20.23 4.94 4.78
N LEU A 180 -19.05 4.62 4.26
CA LEU A 180 -18.85 3.61 3.23
C LEU A 180 -18.77 2.21 3.86
N GLN A 181 -19.16 1.20 3.09
CA GLN A 181 -18.96 -0.19 3.49
C GLN A 181 -17.47 -0.55 3.47
N THR A 182 -17.09 -1.61 4.19
CA THR A 182 -15.71 -2.13 4.14
C THR A 182 -15.36 -2.60 2.73
N GLY A 183 -14.20 -2.18 2.23
CA GLY A 183 -13.73 -2.53 0.89
C GLY A 183 -12.75 -1.53 0.30
N ALA A 184 -12.20 -1.87 -0.86
CA ALA A 184 -11.28 -1.00 -1.60
C ALA A 184 -12.02 -0.24 -2.72
N TYR A 185 -11.98 1.08 -2.68
CA TYR A 185 -12.67 1.98 -3.60
C TYR A 185 -11.68 2.64 -4.55
N ASN A 186 -11.92 2.55 -5.87
CA ASN A 186 -11.06 3.24 -6.83
C ASN A 186 -11.26 4.77 -6.73
N LEU A 187 -10.17 5.51 -6.67
CA LEU A 187 -10.16 6.96 -6.65
C LEU A 187 -9.78 7.51 -8.02
N SER A 188 -10.38 8.64 -8.39
CA SER A 188 -10.07 9.29 -9.66
C SER A 188 -10.36 10.79 -9.63
N TYR A 189 -9.67 11.53 -10.50
CA TYR A 189 -9.79 12.98 -10.61
C TYR A 189 -10.48 13.39 -11.92
N ALA A 190 -11.30 14.43 -11.90
CA ALA A 190 -11.94 14.98 -13.10
C ALA A 190 -11.90 16.51 -13.11
N ASN A 191 -11.45 17.09 -14.23
CA ASN A 191 -11.16 18.54 -14.37
C ASN A 191 -12.33 19.45 -13.98
N ARG A 192 -13.57 18.99 -14.17
CA ARG A 192 -14.78 19.75 -13.84
C ARG A 192 -15.02 19.93 -12.32
N TYR A 193 -14.24 19.27 -11.46
CA TYR A 193 -14.35 19.36 -10.00
C TYR A 193 -12.98 19.65 -9.37
N TYR A 194 -12.59 20.93 -9.38
CA TYR A 194 -11.30 21.39 -8.87
C TYR A 194 -11.10 20.98 -7.40
N GLY A 195 -9.98 20.30 -7.11
CA GLY A 195 -9.65 19.85 -5.75
C GLY A 195 -10.48 18.69 -5.20
N GLU A 196 -11.40 18.11 -5.96
CA GLU A 196 -12.27 17.02 -5.51
C GLU A 196 -11.88 15.67 -6.11
N ILE A 197 -11.91 14.63 -5.29
CA ILE A 197 -11.54 13.26 -5.71
C ILE A 197 -12.81 12.43 -5.77
N ALA A 198 -13.13 11.87 -6.94
CA ALA A 198 -14.26 10.97 -7.11
C ALA A 198 -13.94 9.59 -6.50
N VAL A 199 -14.88 9.06 -5.74
CA VAL A 199 -14.85 7.70 -5.22
C VAL A 199 -15.78 6.84 -6.07
N ASN A 200 -15.27 5.76 -6.66
CA ASN A 200 -16.12 4.80 -7.39
C ASN A 200 -17.07 4.13 -6.39
N PRO A 201 -18.40 4.21 -6.56
CA PRO A 201 -19.35 3.72 -5.55
C PRO A 201 -19.34 2.20 -5.35
N LYS A 202 -18.73 1.44 -6.27
CA LYS A 202 -18.64 -0.03 -6.19
C LYS A 202 -17.27 -0.43 -5.62
N PRO A 203 -17.17 -0.79 -4.33
CA PRO A 203 -15.91 -1.29 -3.79
C PRO A 203 -15.58 -2.65 -4.40
N ARG A 204 -14.28 -2.96 -4.44
CA ARG A 204 -13.83 -4.35 -4.50
C ARG A 204 -13.91 -4.91 -3.08
N THR A 205 -14.68 -5.97 -2.91
CA THR A 205 -14.78 -6.68 -1.65
C THR A 205 -13.45 -7.33 -1.29
N LYS A 206 -13.08 -7.25 -0.01
CA LYS A 206 -12.00 -8.05 0.57
C LYS A 206 -12.58 -9.45 0.81
N SER A 207 -12.58 -10.30 -0.23
CA SER A 207 -13.07 -11.69 -0.13
C SER A 207 -12.20 -12.54 0.77
#